data_AF-A0A418RU48-F1
#
_entry.id   AF-A0A418RU48-F1
#
_cell.length_a   1.000
_cell.length_b   1.000
_cell.length_c   1.000
_cell.angle_alpha   90.00
_cell.angle_beta   90.00
_cell.angle_gamma   90.00
#
_symmetry.space_group_name_H-M   'P 1'
#
loop_
_entity.id
_entity.type
_entity.pdbx_description
1 polymer ?
#
loop_
_entity_poly.entity_id
_entity_poly.type
_entity_poly.pdbx_seq_one_letter_code
_entity_poly.pdbx_strand_id
1 'polypeptide(L)'
;TALTYLPGRVNFRNLGRYTSLNEKTFSRWFRRPFDFVTFNLLSLKDLPNSGDWVVAIDASFSPKSGRTSYDLDWFWNGSQGQAERGLEISLLALVDVTHNTAYTLSAYQNQ
;
A
#
# COMPACT_ATOMS: atom_id res chain seq x y z
N THR A 1 -4.35 -19.20 16.22
CA THR A 1 -3.75 -18.27 15.24
C THR A 1 -2.62 -18.97 14.54
N ALA A 2 -2.78 -19.34 13.27
CA ALA A 2 -1.70 -19.94 12.49
C ALA A 2 -0.82 -18.81 11.95
N LEU A 3 0.44 -18.75 12.38
CA LEU A 3 1.43 -17.84 11.81
C LEU A 3 1.88 -18.41 10.46
N THR A 4 1.42 -17.85 9.35
CA THR A 4 1.87 -18.27 8.01
C THR A 4 3.15 -17.52 7.66
N TYR A 5 4.29 -18.22 7.75
CA TYR A 5 5.56 -17.71 7.27
C TYR A 5 5.69 -17.93 5.77
N LEU A 6 5.87 -16.85 5.01
CA LEU A 6 6.10 -16.87 3.56
C LEU A 6 7.55 -16.48 3.26
N PRO A 7 8.48 -17.44 3.13
CA PRO A 7 9.88 -17.10 2.87
C PRO A 7 10.09 -16.50 1.48
N GLY A 8 10.91 -15.46 1.42
CA GLY A 8 11.32 -14.80 0.18
C GLY A 8 10.32 -13.74 -0.31
N ARG A 9 10.50 -13.33 -1.57
CA ARG A 9 9.68 -12.25 -2.15
C ARG A 9 8.23 -12.68 -2.32
N VAL A 10 7.29 -11.92 -1.77
CA VAL A 10 5.86 -12.14 -2.00
C VAL A 10 5.52 -11.76 -3.45
N ASN A 11 5.16 -12.76 -4.25
CA ASN A 11 4.62 -12.59 -5.60
C ASN A 11 3.54 -13.66 -5.83
N PHE A 12 2.71 -13.49 -6.86
CA PHE A 12 1.57 -14.39 -7.10
C PHE A 12 2.00 -15.86 -7.29
N ARG A 13 3.17 -16.10 -7.87
CA ARG A 13 3.72 -17.45 -8.04
C ARG A 13 4.12 -18.07 -6.70
N ASN A 14 4.76 -17.31 -5.82
CA ASN A 14 5.19 -17.75 -4.50
C ASN A 14 3.98 -17.96 -3.58
N LEU A 15 2.97 -17.10 -3.62
CA LEU A 15 1.70 -17.30 -2.88
C LEU A 15 1.02 -18.63 -3.27
N GLY A 16 1.08 -19.00 -4.54
CA GLY A 16 0.54 -20.28 -5.00
C GLY A 16 1.29 -21.52 -4.51
N ARG A 17 2.52 -21.39 -3.99
CA ARG A 17 3.25 -22.53 -3.39
C ARG A 17 2.78 -22.85 -1.97
N TYR A 18 2.22 -21.86 -1.27
CA TYR A 18 1.80 -21.98 0.13
C TYR A 18 0.28 -22.05 0.29
N THR A 19 -0.46 -22.17 -0.80
CA THR A 19 -1.93 -22.25 -0.81
C THR A 19 -2.37 -23.29 -1.85
N SER A 20 -3.64 -23.69 -1.80
CA SER A 20 -4.26 -24.52 -2.85
C SER A 20 -4.57 -23.72 -4.13
N LEU A 21 -4.33 -22.41 -4.13
CA LEU A 21 -4.61 -21.52 -5.24
C LEU A 21 -3.38 -21.38 -6.15
N ASN A 22 -3.62 -21.10 -7.43
CA ASN A 22 -2.54 -20.84 -8.37
C ASN A 22 -2.34 -19.33 -8.62
N GLU A 23 -1.21 -19.01 -9.24
CA GLU A 23 -0.83 -17.65 -9.63
C GLU A 23 -1.93 -16.91 -10.41
N LYS A 24 -2.62 -17.59 -11.34
CA LYS A 24 -3.67 -17.00 -12.17
C LYS A 24 -4.88 -16.59 -11.32
N THR A 25 -5.21 -17.36 -10.29
CA THR A 25 -6.29 -17.00 -9.35
C THR A 25 -5.95 -15.72 -8.62
N PHE A 26 -4.76 -15.60 -8.02
CA PHE A 26 -4.34 -14.35 -7.38
C PHE A 26 -4.35 -13.18 -8.37
N SER A 27 -3.77 -13.35 -9.55
CA SER A 27 -3.72 -12.29 -10.56
C SER A 27 -5.12 -11.81 -10.98
N ARG A 28 -6.13 -12.69 -11.08
CA ARG A 28 -7.50 -12.30 -11.40
C ARG A 28 -8.20 -11.58 -10.26
N TRP A 29 -7.98 -12.04 -9.02
CA TRP A 29 -8.58 -11.42 -7.84
C TRP A 29 -8.04 -10.02 -7.58
N PHE A 30 -6.72 -9.83 -7.68
CA PHE A 30 -6.08 -8.53 -7.50
C PHE A 30 -6.42 -7.50 -8.60
N ARG A 31 -7.00 -7.93 -9.73
CA ARG A 31 -7.50 -7.03 -10.78
C ARG A 31 -8.90 -6.52 -10.49
N ARG A 32 -9.62 -7.10 -9.53
CA ARG A 32 -10.97 -6.64 -9.19
C ARG A 32 -10.85 -5.31 -8.45
N PRO A 33 -11.77 -4.35 -8.69
CA PRO A 33 -11.84 -3.17 -7.85
C PRO A 33 -12.11 -3.61 -6.42
N PHE A 34 -11.43 -2.96 -5.48
CA PHE A 34 -11.63 -3.17 -4.06
C PHE A 34 -11.62 -1.82 -3.36
N ASP A 35 -12.63 -1.59 -2.52
CA ASP A 35 -12.75 -0.35 -1.76
C ASP A 35 -11.86 -0.42 -0.51
N PHE A 36 -10.59 -0.09 -0.70
CA PHE A 36 -9.61 -0.06 0.38
C PHE A 36 -9.95 0.98 1.44
N VAL A 37 -10.56 2.10 1.06
CA VAL A 37 -10.90 3.18 2.00
C VAL A 37 -11.96 2.70 2.98
N THR A 38 -13.06 2.14 2.48
CA THR A 38 -14.10 1.59 3.35
C THR A 38 -13.55 0.44 4.20
N PHE A 39 -12.77 -0.47 3.62
CA PHE A 39 -12.17 -1.57 4.37
C PHE A 39 -11.26 -1.08 5.51
N ASN A 40 -10.40 -0.10 5.24
CA ASN A 40 -9.52 0.49 6.25
C ASN A 40 -10.35 1.18 7.33
N LEU A 41 -11.32 2.02 6.97
CA LEU A 41 -12.22 2.67 7.92
C LEU A 41 -12.95 1.68 8.83
N LEU A 42 -13.44 0.57 8.28
CA LEU A 42 -14.06 -0.51 9.07
C LEU A 42 -13.09 -1.10 10.09
N SER A 43 -11.81 -1.24 9.72
CA SER A 43 -10.76 -1.76 10.59
C SER A 43 -10.37 -0.80 11.72
N LEU A 44 -10.67 0.49 11.57
CA LEU A 44 -10.39 1.54 12.56
C LEU A 44 -11.55 1.80 13.52
N LYS A 45 -12.74 1.22 13.29
CA LYS A 45 -13.93 1.48 14.11
C LYS A 45 -13.77 1.10 15.58
N ASP A 46 -12.95 0.10 15.85
CA ASP A 46 -12.73 -0.41 17.21
C ASP A 46 -11.60 0.32 17.94
N LEU A 47 -11.00 1.35 17.32
CA LEU A 47 -9.97 2.16 17.96
C LEU A 47 -10.58 3.08 19.05
N PRO A 48 -9.87 3.30 20.16
CA PRO A 48 -10.34 4.15 21.24
C PRO A 48 -10.45 5.61 20.80
N ASN A 49 -11.59 6.25 21.05
CA ASN A 49 -11.81 7.67 20.73
C ASN A 49 -11.04 8.66 21.64
N SER A 50 -10.24 8.17 22.58
CA SER A 50 -9.59 8.99 23.63
C SER A 50 -8.10 9.27 23.40
N GLY A 51 -7.60 9.08 22.17
CA GLY A 51 -6.21 9.37 21.80
C GLY A 51 -6.01 10.77 21.22
N ASP A 52 -4.78 11.26 21.24
CA ASP A 52 -4.36 12.42 20.47
C ASP A 52 -4.14 12.00 19.02
N TRP A 53 -5.09 12.37 18.15
CA TRP A 53 -5.11 11.96 16.76
C TRP A 53 -4.60 13.05 15.83
N VAL A 54 -3.74 12.67 14.88
CA VAL A 54 -3.27 13.54 13.80
C VAL A 54 -3.52 12.88 12.45
N VAL A 55 -3.89 13.67 11.46
CA VAL A 55 -3.96 13.20 10.07
C VAL A 55 -2.66 13.54 9.37
N ALA A 56 -1.97 12.52 8.86
CA ALA A 56 -0.72 12.65 8.14
C ALA A 56 -0.95 12.38 6.64
N ILE A 57 -0.30 13.19 5.81
CA ILE A 57 -0.20 12.98 4.37
C ILE A 57 1.27 12.81 4.05
N ASP A 58 1.59 11.74 3.32
CA ASP A 58 2.94 11.48 2.83
C ASP A 58 2.88 11.03 1.37
N ALA A 59 3.97 11.20 0.63
CA ALA A 59 4.09 10.72 -0.74
C ALA A 59 5.43 10.01 -0.94
N SER A 60 5.37 8.86 -1.60
CA SER A 60 6.53 8.02 -1.84
C SER A 60 6.75 7.81 -3.33
N PHE A 61 8.00 8.00 -3.76
CA PHE A 61 8.45 7.71 -5.12
C PHE A 61 8.75 6.22 -5.30
N SER A 62 8.22 5.63 -6.37
CA SER A 62 8.53 4.27 -6.80
C SER A 62 9.13 4.28 -8.22
N PRO A 63 10.42 3.93 -8.39
CA PRO A 63 11.04 3.89 -9.70
C PRO A 63 10.42 2.80 -10.58
N LYS A 64 10.25 3.11 -11.87
CA LYS A 64 9.75 2.15 -12.86
C LYS A 64 10.52 2.24 -14.16
N SER A 65 11.13 1.13 -14.57
CA SER A 65 11.96 1.05 -15.79
C SER A 65 11.16 0.79 -17.08
N GLY A 66 9.91 0.33 -16.97
CA GLY A 66 9.05 0.04 -18.12
C GLY A 66 8.38 1.31 -18.67
N ARG A 67 8.14 1.37 -19.98
CA ARG A 67 7.45 2.51 -20.63
C ARG A 67 5.93 2.34 -20.76
N THR A 68 5.41 1.17 -20.38
CA THR A 68 4.02 0.75 -20.58
C THR A 68 3.17 0.86 -19.32
N SER A 69 3.73 1.31 -18.21
CA SER A 69 2.95 1.64 -17.02
C SER A 69 2.28 3.00 -17.27
N TYR A 70 0.98 3.07 -17.05
CA TYR A 70 0.20 4.30 -17.12
C TYR A 70 0.71 5.29 -16.04
N ASP A 71 0.67 6.59 -16.33
CA ASP A 71 1.03 7.73 -15.43
C ASP A 71 2.45 7.74 -14.89
N LEU A 72 3.37 7.31 -15.75
CA LEU A 72 4.78 7.58 -15.53
C LEU A 72 5.09 9.05 -15.79
N ASP A 73 5.26 9.80 -14.72
CA ASP A 73 5.66 11.20 -14.75
C ASP A 73 6.89 11.47 -13.87
N TRP A 74 7.31 12.72 -13.81
CA TRP A 74 8.43 13.20 -13.03
C TRP A 74 7.98 13.56 -11.61
N PHE A 75 8.49 12.81 -10.64
CA PHE A 75 8.21 13.00 -9.23
C PHE A 75 9.52 13.15 -8.45
N TRP A 76 9.45 13.81 -7.30
CA TRP A 76 10.64 14.02 -6.46
C TRP A 76 11.09 12.71 -5.81
N ASN A 77 12.33 12.30 -6.09
CA ASN A 77 12.96 11.17 -5.42
C ASN A 77 13.84 11.67 -4.26
N GLY A 78 13.35 11.56 -3.04
CA GLY A 78 14.08 11.96 -1.84
C GLY A 78 15.42 11.22 -1.63
N SER A 79 15.58 10.00 -2.16
CA SER A 79 16.83 9.25 -2.04
C SER A 79 17.95 9.76 -2.96
N GLN A 80 17.61 10.36 -4.10
CA GLN A 80 18.57 10.93 -5.04
C GLN A 80 18.59 12.47 -5.02
N GLY A 81 17.66 13.11 -4.31
CA GLY A 81 17.57 14.56 -4.20
C GLY A 81 17.25 15.25 -5.53
N GLN A 82 16.54 14.56 -6.43
CA GLN A 82 16.18 15.07 -7.75
C GLN A 82 14.84 14.52 -8.21
N ALA A 83 14.22 15.18 -9.19
CA ALA A 83 13.04 14.64 -9.85
C ALA A 83 13.44 13.50 -10.79
N GLU A 84 12.77 12.36 -10.68
CA GLU A 84 12.96 11.19 -11.51
C GLU A 84 11.65 10.73 -12.11
N ARG A 85 11.75 10.06 -13.26
CA ARG A 85 10.59 9.48 -13.92
C ARG A 85 10.18 8.18 -13.22
N GLY A 86 8.95 8.12 -12.73
CA GLY A 86 8.44 6.95 -12.02
C GLY A 86 6.97 7.11 -11.66
N LEU A 87 6.57 6.45 -10.57
CA LEU A 87 5.23 6.55 -10.01
C LEU A 87 5.31 7.20 -8.63
N GLU A 88 4.29 7.96 -8.28
CA GLU A 88 4.08 8.48 -6.93
C GLU A 88 2.90 7.75 -6.28
N ILE A 89 3.09 7.38 -5.02
CA ILE A 89 2.05 6.81 -4.17
C ILE A 89 1.84 7.78 -3.01
N SER A 90 0.68 8.41 -2.99
CA SER A 90 0.23 9.31 -1.92
C SER A 90 -0.53 8.52 -0.87
N LEU A 91 -0.19 8.73 0.39
CA LEU A 91 -0.75 8.06 1.55
C LEU A 91 -1.44 9.08 2.45
N LEU A 92 -2.66 8.74 2.86
CA LEU A 92 -3.38 9.40 3.93
C LEU A 92 -3.46 8.43 5.11
N ALA A 93 -2.92 8.85 6.26
CA ALA A 93 -2.87 8.03 7.46
C ALA A 93 -3.43 8.78 8.68
N LEU A 94 -4.08 8.04 9.57
CA LEU A 94 -4.47 8.49 10.89
C LEU A 94 -3.40 8.05 11.89
N VAL A 95 -2.81 8.99 12.61
CA VAL A 95 -1.71 8.75 13.54
C VAL A 95 -2.22 8.92 14.97
N ASP A 96 -2.08 7.87 15.76
CA ASP A 96 -2.20 7.93 17.21
C ASP A 96 -0.86 8.42 17.78
N VAL A 97 -0.83 9.66 18.28
CA VAL A 97 0.38 10.26 18.84
C VAL A 97 0.72 9.61 20.19
N THR A 98 -0.29 9.23 20.96
CA THR A 98 -0.12 8.59 22.28
C THR A 98 0.57 7.23 22.15
N HIS A 99 0.19 6.44 21.15
CA HIS A 99 0.74 5.10 20.90
C HIS A 99 1.80 5.05 19.78
N ASN A 100 2.17 6.20 19.21
CA ASN A 100 3.12 6.32 18.10
C ASN A 100 2.84 5.32 16.96
N THR A 101 1.57 5.20 16.58
CA THR A 101 1.10 4.21 15.60
C THR A 101 0.35 4.91 14.48
N ALA A 102 0.76 4.65 13.24
CA ALA A 102 0.10 5.17 12.04
C ALA A 102 -0.80 4.10 11.41
N TYR A 103 -2.04 4.47 11.14
CA TYR A 103 -3.04 3.64 10.49
C TYR A 103 -3.34 4.18 9.09
N THR A 104 -3.14 3.34 8.07
CA THR A 104 -3.44 3.74 6.69
C THR A 104 -4.95 3.88 6.48
N LEU A 105 -5.37 5.05 5.98
CA LEU A 105 -6.76 5.31 5.61
C LEU A 105 -6.94 5.13 4.10
N SER A 106 -6.09 5.78 3.31
CA SER A 106 -6.12 5.69 1.85
C SER A 106 -4.73 5.71 1.28
N ALA A 107 -4.50 4.92 0.22
CA ALA A 107 -3.32 5.01 -0.61
C ALA A 107 -3.78 5.20 -2.05
N TYR A 108 -3.31 6.27 -2.68
CA TYR A 108 -3.61 6.61 -4.06
C TYR A 108 -2.31 6.61 -4.84
N GLN A 109 -2.24 5.78 -5.88
CA GLN A 109 -1.20 5.92 -6.89
C GLN A 109 -1.74 6.88 -7.94
N ASN A 110 -0.95 7.87 -8.34
CA ASN A 110 -1.30 8.70 -9.50
C ASN A 110 -1.56 7.77 -10.69
N GLN A 111 -2.83 7.70 -11.08
CA GLN A 111 -3.36 7.22 -12.35
C GLN A 111 -3.73 8.42 -13.24
#